data_AF-A0A3Q7HFJ4-F1
#
_entry.id   AF-A0A3Q7HFJ4-F1
#
_cell.length_a   1.000
_cell.length_b   1.000
_cell.length_c   1.000
_cell.angle_alpha   90.00
_cell.angle_beta   90.00
_cell.angle_gamma   90.00
#
_symmetry.space_group_name_H-M   'P 1'
#
loop_
_entity.id
_entity.type
_entity.pdbx_description
1 polymer ?
#
loop_
_entity_poly.entity_id
_entity_poly.type
_entity_poly.pdbx_seq_one_letter_code
_entity_poly.pdbx_strand_id
1 'polypeptide(L)'
;MHRPPPYGMAVYDPKAPIYKFEALDVKEFEYNDSNINADLIITLRADNPNKAIGFIYEEANTFNVTYSGSTICSGKFPSFHHGQKNVTMLQIELKGKNPFAKSLYESLQVSESHGKVPLTILAKVPFRFVFKDSKLRELSILANVTMSVHDMKLGKKTEIDQGKIDYRFVK
;
A
#
# COMPACT_ATOMS: atom_id res chain seq x y z
N MET A 1 -16.23 -14.98 -27.90
CA MET A 1 -16.99 -13.74 -27.61
C MET A 1 -16.15 -12.80 -26.74
N HIS A 2 -15.42 -11.88 -27.35
CA HIS A 2 -14.86 -10.71 -26.66
C HIS A 2 -15.85 -9.57 -26.89
N ARG A 3 -16.55 -9.10 -25.85
CA ARG A 3 -17.32 -7.85 -25.98
C ARG A 3 -16.31 -6.72 -26.20
N PRO A 4 -16.43 -5.91 -27.27
CA PRO A 4 -15.59 -4.73 -27.41
C PRO A 4 -15.84 -3.81 -26.19
N PRO A 5 -14.81 -3.11 -25.69
CA PRO A 5 -15.03 -2.09 -24.69
C PRO A 5 -16.10 -1.13 -25.21
N PRO A 6 -17.10 -0.73 -24.38
CA PRO A 6 -18.16 0.15 -24.85
C PRO A 6 -17.52 1.41 -25.42
N TYR A 7 -17.89 1.77 -26.66
CA TYR A 7 -17.31 2.85 -27.48
C TYR A 7 -17.14 4.20 -26.75
N GLY A 8 -17.81 4.39 -25.60
CA GLY A 8 -17.61 5.56 -24.74
C GLY A 8 -16.26 5.62 -24.01
N MET A 9 -15.63 4.51 -23.60
CA MET A 9 -14.42 4.57 -22.73
C MET A 9 -13.20 5.21 -23.40
N ALA A 10 -13.03 5.00 -24.71
CA ALA A 10 -11.91 5.58 -25.46
C ALA A 10 -11.96 7.11 -25.51
N VAL A 11 -13.15 7.71 -25.37
CA VAL A 11 -13.35 9.17 -25.38
C VAL A 11 -12.95 9.81 -24.04
N TYR A 12 -12.94 9.05 -22.94
CA TYR A 12 -12.70 9.58 -21.59
C TYR A 12 -11.27 9.44 -21.09
N ASP A 13 -10.36 8.79 -21.83
CA ASP A 13 -8.95 8.59 -21.48
C ASP A 13 -8.75 8.10 -20.02
N PRO A 14 -9.01 6.81 -19.73
CA PRO A 14 -8.92 6.28 -18.39
C PRO A 14 -7.51 6.43 -17.80
N LYS A 15 -7.41 7.12 -16.66
CA LYS A 15 -6.15 7.35 -15.95
C LYS A 15 -6.06 6.45 -14.73
N ALA A 16 -4.88 5.92 -14.46
CA ALA A 16 -4.62 5.23 -13.21
C ALA A 16 -4.73 6.21 -12.03
N PRO A 17 -5.34 5.80 -10.89
CA PRO A 17 -5.24 6.57 -9.65
C PRO A 17 -3.78 6.76 -9.24
N ILE A 18 -3.50 7.89 -8.61
CA ILE A 18 -2.17 8.24 -8.09
C ILE A 18 -2.16 7.93 -6.59
N TYR A 19 -1.14 7.19 -6.14
CA TYR A 19 -0.99 6.81 -4.75
C TYR A 19 0.29 7.41 -4.17
N LYS A 20 0.19 8.00 -2.98
CA LYS A 20 1.32 8.56 -2.25
C LYS A 20 1.27 8.16 -0.78
N PHE A 21 2.35 7.55 -0.29
CA PHE A 21 2.54 7.27 1.13
C PHE A 21 2.98 8.56 1.83
N GLU A 22 2.06 9.17 2.57
CA GLU A 22 2.28 10.51 3.17
C GLU A 22 2.91 10.42 4.57
N ALA A 23 2.66 9.32 5.29
CA ALA A 23 3.16 9.16 6.64
C ALA A 23 3.17 7.71 7.08
N LEU A 24 4.04 7.43 8.04
CA LEU A 24 4.02 6.21 8.82
C LEU A 24 4.14 6.59 10.30
N ASP A 25 3.25 6.05 11.12
CA ASP A 25 3.24 6.23 12.56
C ASP A 25 3.64 4.91 13.22
N VAL A 26 4.66 4.96 14.07
CA VAL A 26 5.12 3.78 14.81
C VAL A 26 4.39 3.71 16.15
N LYS A 27 3.60 2.64 16.36
CA LYS A 27 2.94 2.30 17.63
C LYS A 27 3.71 1.24 18.41
N GLU A 28 4.44 0.38 17.71
CA GLU A 28 5.38 -0.57 18.29
C GLU A 28 6.39 -0.96 17.21
N PHE A 29 7.67 -1.04 17.56
CA PHE A 29 8.70 -1.56 16.69
C PHE A 29 9.84 -2.09 17.54
N GLU A 30 9.71 -3.35 17.97
CA GLU A 30 10.65 -4.02 18.84
C GLU A 30 11.16 -5.28 18.16
N TYR A 31 12.47 -5.53 18.23
CA TYR A 31 13.05 -6.69 17.58
C TYR A 31 14.28 -7.20 18.32
N ASN A 32 14.51 -8.51 18.21
CA ASN A 32 15.69 -9.20 18.72
C ASN A 32 16.20 -10.18 17.66
N ASP A 33 17.18 -11.01 18.02
CA ASP A 33 17.83 -11.96 17.12
C ASP A 33 16.94 -13.15 16.69
N SER A 34 15.70 -13.18 17.16
CA SER A 34 14.75 -14.29 16.95
C SER A 34 13.37 -13.83 16.50
N ASN A 35 12.92 -12.62 16.85
CA ASN A 35 11.57 -12.13 16.59
C ASN A 35 11.54 -10.61 16.34
N ILE A 36 10.52 -10.17 15.62
CA ILE A 36 10.14 -8.76 15.45
C ILE A 36 8.66 -8.59 15.79
N ASN A 37 8.34 -7.55 16.55
CA ASN A 37 7.00 -7.07 16.78
C ASN A 37 6.86 -5.66 16.17
N ALA A 38 5.88 -5.47 15.31
CA ALA A 38 5.65 -4.20 14.64
C ALA A 38 4.15 -3.88 14.63
N ASP A 39 3.80 -2.69 15.12
CA ASP A 39 2.49 -2.07 15.04
C ASP A 39 2.68 -0.68 14.39
N LEU A 40 2.22 -0.55 13.16
CA LEU A 40 2.42 0.60 12.30
C LEU A 40 1.08 1.08 11.76
N ILE A 41 0.93 2.40 11.60
CA ILE A 41 -0.18 2.99 10.86
C ILE A 41 0.39 3.72 9.65
N ILE A 42 -0.05 3.33 8.46
CA ILE A 42 0.35 3.98 7.21
C ILE A 42 -0.76 4.91 6.75
N THR A 43 -0.39 6.15 6.44
CA THR A 43 -1.28 7.12 5.80
C THR A 43 -1.03 7.14 4.30
N LEU A 44 -2.03 6.70 3.54
CA LEU A 44 -2.01 6.66 2.07
C LEU A 44 -2.94 7.74 1.50
N ARG A 45 -2.41 8.60 0.67
CA ARG A 45 -3.18 9.51 -0.19
C ARG A 45 -3.47 8.81 -1.51
N ALA A 46 -4.75 8.68 -1.85
CA ALA A 46 -5.22 8.17 -3.13
C ALA A 46 -5.94 9.28 -3.90
N ASP A 47 -5.47 9.62 -5.10
CA ASP A 47 -6.06 10.62 -5.99
C ASP A 47 -6.63 9.93 -7.23
N ASN A 48 -7.94 10.11 -7.45
CA ASN A 48 -8.60 9.68 -8.67
C ASN A 48 -8.70 10.86 -9.64
N PRO A 49 -7.85 10.93 -10.68
CA PRO A 49 -7.87 12.04 -11.64
C PRO A 49 -9.01 11.92 -12.67
N ASN A 50 -9.79 10.84 -12.68
CA ASN A 50 -10.81 10.61 -13.70
C ASN A 50 -12.07 11.44 -13.42
N LYS A 51 -12.66 12.01 -14.48
CA LYS A 51 -13.94 12.75 -14.41
C LYS A 51 -15.17 11.86 -14.53
N ALA A 52 -15.03 10.69 -15.15
CA ALA A 52 -16.15 9.81 -15.49
C ALA A 52 -16.04 8.40 -14.86
N ILE A 53 -14.90 8.07 -14.26
CA ILE A 53 -14.59 6.75 -13.74
C ILE A 53 -14.39 6.85 -12.23
N GLY A 54 -15.13 6.05 -11.48
CA GLY A 54 -14.91 5.78 -10.07
C GLY A 54 -14.30 4.39 -9.87
N PHE A 55 -13.82 4.14 -8.66
CA PHE A 55 -13.28 2.85 -8.26
C PHE A 55 -13.94 2.43 -6.94
N ILE A 56 -14.41 1.19 -6.86
CA ILE A 56 -14.81 0.57 -5.60
C ILE A 56 -13.68 -0.36 -5.23
N TYR A 57 -12.93 0.00 -4.19
CA TYR A 57 -11.95 -0.89 -3.60
C TYR A 57 -12.67 -1.78 -2.60
N GLU A 58 -12.42 -3.07 -2.72
CA GLU A 58 -12.89 -4.04 -1.74
C GLU A 58 -11.80 -4.26 -0.70
N GLU A 59 -12.19 -4.87 0.43
CA GLU A 59 -11.23 -5.19 1.48
C GLU A 59 -10.15 -6.09 0.87
N ALA A 60 -8.89 -5.65 0.94
CA ALA A 60 -7.80 -6.42 0.35
C ALA A 60 -7.57 -7.71 1.10
N ASN A 61 -7.20 -8.74 0.34
CA ASN A 61 -6.76 -10.02 0.88
C ASN A 61 -5.37 -9.94 1.52
N THR A 62 -4.54 -8.94 1.17
CA THR A 62 -3.16 -8.87 1.66
C THR A 62 -2.57 -7.46 1.55
N PHE A 63 -2.01 -6.95 2.65
CA PHE A 63 -1.16 -5.76 2.70
C PHE A 63 -0.03 -6.03 3.69
N ASN A 64 1.16 -6.37 3.19
CA ASN A 64 2.30 -6.77 4.00
C ASN A 64 3.40 -5.72 3.92
N VAL A 65 4.00 -5.41 5.06
CA VAL A 65 5.26 -4.66 5.12
C VAL A 65 6.38 -5.66 5.35
N THR A 66 7.42 -5.54 4.56
CA THR A 66 8.57 -6.44 4.59
C THR A 66 9.88 -5.67 4.75
N TYR A 67 10.83 -6.28 5.46
CA TYR A 67 12.22 -5.86 5.53
C TYR A 67 13.08 -6.95 4.91
N SER A 68 13.85 -6.62 3.87
CA SER A 68 14.66 -7.58 3.11
C SER A 68 13.91 -8.85 2.69
N GLY A 69 12.63 -8.71 2.34
CA GLY A 69 11.74 -9.80 1.92
C GLY A 69 11.07 -10.58 3.06
N SER A 70 11.46 -10.38 4.32
CA SER A 70 10.77 -10.97 5.48
C SER A 70 9.62 -10.09 5.92
N THR A 71 8.45 -10.67 6.19
CA THR A 71 7.28 -9.90 6.65
C THR A 71 7.46 -9.49 8.11
N ILE A 72 7.32 -8.19 8.37
CA ILE A 72 7.44 -7.63 9.72
C ILE A 72 6.05 -7.38 10.33
N CYS A 73 5.10 -6.87 9.54
CA CYS A 73 3.70 -6.71 9.93
C CYS A 73 2.80 -6.77 8.69
N SER A 74 1.52 -7.00 8.93
CA SER A 74 0.51 -7.03 7.87
C SER A 74 -0.81 -6.46 8.36
N GLY A 75 -1.70 -6.18 7.43
CA GLY A 75 -3.04 -5.74 7.74
C GLY A 75 -3.93 -5.82 6.52
N LYS A 76 -5.05 -5.11 6.59
CA LYS A 76 -6.06 -5.12 5.55
C LYS A 76 -6.21 -3.74 4.95
N PHE A 77 -6.22 -3.69 3.63
CA PHE A 77 -6.55 -2.47 2.93
C PHE A 77 -8.05 -2.19 3.09
N PRO A 78 -8.46 -0.97 3.48
CA PRO A 78 -9.86 -0.67 3.72
C PRO A 78 -10.66 -0.71 2.43
N SER A 79 -11.91 -1.18 2.52
CA SER A 79 -12.86 -1.00 1.43
C SER A 79 -13.32 0.46 1.39
N PHE A 80 -13.37 1.04 0.19
CA PHE A 80 -13.88 2.40 0.03
C PHE A 80 -14.33 2.67 -1.41
N HIS A 81 -15.26 3.61 -1.56
CA HIS A 81 -15.64 4.14 -2.86
C HIS A 81 -14.81 5.38 -3.18
N HIS A 82 -14.00 5.28 -4.23
CA HIS A 82 -13.20 6.36 -4.77
C HIS A 82 -13.91 6.99 -5.96
N GLY A 83 -14.77 7.96 -5.66
CA GLY A 83 -15.54 8.70 -6.65
C GLY A 83 -14.66 9.47 -7.65
N GLN A 84 -15.29 10.08 -8.64
CA GLN A 84 -14.61 10.86 -9.68
C GLN A 84 -13.94 12.10 -9.07
N LYS A 85 -12.77 12.50 -9.58
CA LYS A 85 -12.04 13.71 -9.15
C LYS A 85 -11.92 13.85 -7.62
N ASN A 86 -11.69 12.73 -6.95
CA ASN A 86 -11.67 12.67 -5.50
C ASN A 86 -10.28 12.34 -4.96
N VAL A 87 -9.89 13.02 -3.90
CA VAL A 87 -8.71 12.70 -3.10
C VAL A 87 -9.17 12.10 -1.78
N THR A 88 -8.69 10.90 -1.46
CA THR A 88 -8.99 10.20 -0.22
C THR A 88 -7.73 9.99 0.58
N MET A 89 -7.79 10.24 1.88
CA MET A 89 -6.77 9.86 2.85
C MET A 89 -7.20 8.57 3.53
N LEU A 90 -6.38 7.54 3.48
CA LEU A 90 -6.62 6.25 4.09
C LEU A 90 -5.60 6.03 5.20
N GLN A 91 -6.07 5.56 6.36
CA GLN A 91 -5.21 5.05 7.42
C GLN A 91 -5.30 3.53 7.40
N ILE A 92 -4.15 2.88 7.31
CA ILE A 92 -4.03 1.42 7.21
C ILE A 92 -3.27 0.95 8.45
N GLU A 93 -3.96 0.22 9.33
CA GLU A 93 -3.36 -0.38 10.52
C GLU A 93 -2.70 -1.71 10.15
N LEU A 94 -1.46 -1.88 10.61
CA LEU A 94 -0.59 -3.00 10.27
C LEU A 94 0.04 -3.53 11.54
N LYS A 95 -0.18 -4.80 11.84
CA LYS A 95 0.33 -5.43 13.07
C LYS A 95 0.96 -6.77 12.74
N GLY A 96 1.98 -7.14 13.49
CA GLY A 96 2.55 -8.47 13.34
C GLY A 96 3.67 -8.76 14.33
N LYS A 97 3.67 -10.01 14.78
CA LYS A 97 4.78 -10.62 15.49
C LYS A 97 5.29 -11.78 14.66
N ASN A 98 6.51 -11.67 14.15
CA ASN A 98 7.06 -12.61 13.18
C ASN A 98 8.45 -13.08 13.62
N PRO A 99 8.85 -14.31 13.28
CA PRO A 99 10.24 -14.73 13.40
C PRO A 99 11.16 -13.78 12.65
N PHE A 100 12.31 -13.49 13.23
CA PHE A 100 13.28 -12.55 12.68
C PHE A 100 14.66 -13.16 12.80
N ALA A 101 15.27 -13.48 11.66
CA ALA A 101 16.57 -14.13 11.64
C ALA A 101 17.66 -13.19 12.19
N LYS A 102 18.68 -13.75 12.84
CA LYS A 102 19.82 -12.99 13.37
C LYS A 102 20.48 -12.06 12.33
N SER A 103 20.61 -12.51 11.08
CA SER A 103 21.14 -11.66 9.99
C SER A 103 20.24 -10.46 9.65
N LEU A 104 18.92 -10.62 9.75
CA LEU A 104 17.97 -9.53 9.59
C LEU A 104 18.03 -8.56 10.78
N TYR A 105 18.20 -9.08 11.99
CA TYR A 105 18.45 -8.28 13.20
C TYR A 105 19.69 -7.40 13.05
N GLU A 106 20.83 -7.99 12.68
CA GLU A 106 22.09 -7.27 12.50
C GLU A 106 22.00 -6.22 11.37
N SER A 107 21.40 -6.56 10.23
CA SER A 107 21.22 -5.61 9.12
C SER A 107 20.25 -4.48 9.44
N LEU A 108 19.19 -4.76 10.21
CA LEU A 108 18.24 -3.74 10.64
C LEU A 108 18.90 -2.74 11.59
N GLN A 109 19.75 -3.19 12.53
CA GLN A 109 20.54 -2.30 13.39
C GLN A 109 21.46 -1.36 12.59
N VAL A 110 22.10 -1.85 11.53
CA VAL A 110 22.91 -1.01 10.62
C VAL A 110 22.02 0.00 9.87
N SER A 111 20.83 -0.40 9.45
CA SER A 111 19.90 0.49 8.76
C SER A 111 19.43 1.63 9.69
N GLU A 112 19.11 1.31 10.95
CA GLU A 112 18.73 2.29 11.97
C GLU A 112 19.89 3.24 12.33
N SER A 113 21.13 2.75 12.41
CA SER A 113 22.28 3.61 12.69
C SER A 113 22.56 4.62 11.57
N HIS A 114 22.17 4.29 10.34
CA HIS A 114 22.17 5.20 9.19
C HIS A 114 20.92 6.10 9.12
N GLY A 115 19.99 5.96 10.06
CA GLY A 115 18.77 6.78 10.18
C GLY A 115 17.67 6.45 9.17
N LYS A 116 17.86 5.44 8.31
CA LYS A 116 16.90 5.06 7.26
C LYS A 116 16.70 3.55 7.19
N VAL A 117 15.45 3.13 7.34
CA VAL A 117 15.05 1.72 7.24
C VAL A 117 14.36 1.48 5.90
N PRO A 118 14.95 0.67 5.00
CA PRO A 118 14.30 0.30 3.74
C PRO A 118 13.19 -0.72 3.98
N LEU A 119 11.98 -0.39 3.58
CA LEU A 119 10.80 -1.26 3.67
C LEU A 119 10.18 -1.47 2.29
N THR A 120 9.54 -2.62 2.12
CA THR A 120 8.76 -2.93 0.93
C THR A 120 7.34 -3.30 1.30
N ILE A 121 6.36 -2.62 0.69
CA ILE A 121 4.95 -2.94 0.81
C ILE A 121 4.55 -3.85 -0.35
N LEU A 122 3.98 -5.00 -0.02
CA LEU A 122 3.38 -5.93 -0.95
C LEU A 122 1.88 -5.95 -0.72
N ALA A 123 1.11 -5.50 -1.72
CA ALA A 123 -0.33 -5.40 -1.61
C ALA A 123 -1.05 -6.10 -2.77
N LYS A 124 -2.14 -6.80 -2.45
CA LYS A 124 -3.10 -7.34 -3.42
C LYS A 124 -4.47 -6.75 -3.13
N VAL A 125 -4.87 -5.75 -3.92
CA VAL A 125 -6.11 -5.00 -3.69
C VAL A 125 -7.13 -5.29 -4.78
N PRO A 126 -8.25 -5.98 -4.49
CA PRO A 126 -9.37 -6.13 -5.40
C PRO A 126 -10.11 -4.81 -5.56
N PHE A 127 -10.55 -4.52 -6.79
CA PHE A 127 -11.32 -3.32 -7.10
C PHE A 127 -12.24 -3.54 -8.30
N ARG A 128 -13.28 -2.69 -8.37
CA ARG A 128 -14.23 -2.60 -9.49
C ARG A 128 -14.25 -1.20 -10.05
N PHE A 129 -14.28 -1.08 -11.37
CA PHE A 129 -14.53 0.23 -12.00
C PHE A 129 -16.02 0.57 -11.92
N VAL A 130 -16.31 1.85 -11.77
CA VAL A 130 -17.66 2.41 -11.84
C VAL A 130 -17.71 3.43 -12.96
N PHE A 131 -18.65 3.25 -13.89
CA PHE A 131 -18.89 4.20 -14.98
C PHE A 131 -20.39 4.44 -15.12
N LYS A 132 -20.82 5.71 -14.99
CA LYS A 132 -22.25 6.11 -15.06
C LYS A 132 -23.16 5.12 -14.30
N ASP A 133 -22.82 4.88 -13.04
CA ASP A 133 -23.54 4.00 -12.09
C ASP A 133 -23.56 2.50 -12.41
N SER A 134 -22.93 2.08 -13.52
CA SER A 134 -22.72 0.68 -13.82
C SER A 134 -21.42 0.18 -13.18
N LYS A 135 -21.54 -0.82 -12.29
CA LYS A 135 -20.39 -1.55 -11.77
C LYS A 135 -19.85 -2.49 -12.85
N LEU A 136 -18.58 -2.30 -13.20
CA LEU A 136 -17.89 -3.14 -14.17
C LEU A 136 -17.23 -4.32 -13.46
N ARG A 137 -16.58 -5.16 -14.27
CA ARG A 137 -15.91 -6.39 -13.83
C ARG A 137 -14.88 -6.12 -12.73
N GLU A 138 -14.81 -7.03 -11.77
CA GLU A 138 -13.80 -7.08 -10.71
C GLU A 138 -12.43 -7.45 -11.27
N LEU A 139 -11.41 -6.73 -10.81
CA LEU A 139 -10.00 -6.95 -11.07
C LEU A 139 -9.24 -6.82 -9.74
N SER A 140 -7.98 -7.23 -9.72
CA SER A 140 -7.08 -6.94 -8.60
C SER A 140 -5.83 -6.20 -9.08
N ILE A 141 -5.31 -5.31 -8.25
CA ILE A 141 -3.96 -4.74 -8.39
C ILE A 141 -3.03 -5.56 -7.51
N LEU A 142 -1.92 -6.04 -8.09
CA LEU A 142 -0.74 -6.44 -7.34
C LEU A 142 0.25 -5.29 -7.35
N ALA A 143 0.58 -4.76 -6.19
CA ALA A 143 1.52 -3.66 -6.02
C ALA A 143 2.73 -4.09 -5.18
N ASN A 144 3.90 -3.64 -5.60
CA ASN A 144 5.15 -3.70 -4.87
C ASN A 144 5.68 -2.27 -4.78
N VAL A 145 5.79 -1.76 -3.55
CA VAL A 145 6.23 -0.39 -3.29
C VAL A 145 7.45 -0.42 -2.41
N THR A 146 8.56 0.09 -2.93
CA THR A 146 9.77 0.30 -2.14
C THR A 146 9.73 1.67 -1.49
N MET A 147 10.16 1.76 -0.23
CA MET A 147 10.27 3.02 0.49
C MET A 147 11.42 2.97 1.49
N SER A 148 11.94 4.14 1.86
CA SER A 148 12.81 4.28 3.01
C SER A 148 12.12 5.14 4.05
N VAL A 149 12.08 4.64 5.28
CA VAL A 149 11.42 5.30 6.40
C VAL A 149 12.50 5.85 7.31
N HIS A 150 12.41 7.14 7.62
CA HIS A 150 13.36 7.82 8.50
C HIS A 150 12.97 7.60 9.95
N ASP A 151 13.93 7.25 10.80
CA ASP A 151 13.74 7.14 12.26
C ASP A 151 12.50 6.32 12.69
N MET A 152 12.58 4.99 12.73
CA MET A 152 11.50 4.09 13.20
C MET A 152 11.24 4.18 14.71
N LYS A 153 10.95 5.38 15.22
CA LYS A 153 10.81 5.69 16.64
C LYS A 153 9.36 5.90 17.04
N LEU A 154 9.02 5.37 18.21
CA LEU A 154 7.68 5.45 18.80
C LEU A 154 7.17 6.90 18.90
N GLY A 155 5.90 7.10 18.54
CA GLY A 155 5.20 8.37 18.74
C GLY A 155 5.66 9.51 17.82
N LYS A 156 6.53 9.24 16.85
CA LYS A 156 6.92 10.19 15.81
C LYS A 156 6.26 9.81 14.49
N LYS A 157 5.72 10.82 13.81
CA LYS A 157 5.35 10.71 12.41
C LYS A 157 6.64 10.68 11.60
N THR A 158 6.94 9.56 10.97
CA THR A 158 8.19 9.37 10.23
C THR A 158 8.04 9.88 8.81
N GLU A 159 9.08 10.53 8.30
CA GLU A 159 9.17 10.87 6.88
C GLU A 159 9.36 9.60 6.04
N ILE A 160 8.75 9.59 4.85
CA ILE A 160 8.83 8.47 3.91
C ILE A 160 9.45 8.99 2.62
N ASP A 161 10.60 8.44 2.27
CA ASP A 161 11.14 8.54 0.92
C ASP A 161 10.50 7.43 0.09
N GLN A 162 9.38 7.76 -0.56
CA GLN A 162 8.72 6.81 -1.45
C GLN A 162 9.62 6.56 -2.66
N GLY A 163 9.98 5.30 -2.85
CA GLY A 163 10.71 4.84 -4.03
C GLY A 163 9.77 4.51 -5.17
N LYS A 164 10.04 3.38 -5.83
CA LYS A 164 9.32 2.94 -7.02
C LYS A 164 8.01 2.25 -6.61
N ILE A 165 6.92 2.60 -7.29
CA ILE A 165 5.67 1.84 -7.25
C ILE A 165 5.62 1.00 -8.52
N ASP A 166 5.77 -0.32 -8.36
CA ASP A 166 5.54 -1.29 -9.42
C ASP A 166 4.17 -1.95 -9.21
N TYR A 167 3.30 -1.89 -10.21
CA TYR A 167 2.00 -2.53 -10.13
C TYR A 167 1.58 -3.19 -11.44
N ARG A 168 0.74 -4.22 -11.31
CA ARG A 168 0.09 -4.90 -12.44
C ARG A 168 -1.33 -5.30 -12.11
N PHE A 169 -2.19 -5.26 -13.12
CA PHE A 169 -3.54 -5.78 -13.02
C PHE A 169 -3.53 -7.31 -13.16
N VAL A 170 -4.27 -7.98 -12.28
CA VAL A 170 -4.52 -9.42 -12.36
C VAL A 170 -6.03 -9.69 -12.35
N LYS A 171 -6.41 -10.78 -13.02
CA LYS A 171 -7.78 -11.28 -13.04
C LYS A 171 -8.08 -12.08 -11.78
#